data_AF-A0A1M5WE05-F1
#
_entry.id   AF-A0A1M5WE05-F1
#
_cell.length_a   1.000
_cell.length_b   1.000
_cell.length_c   1.000
_cell.angle_alpha   90.00
_cell.angle_beta   90.00
_cell.angle_gamma   90.00
#
_symmetry.space_group_name_H-M   'P 1'
#
loop_
_entity.id
_entity.type
_entity.pdbx_description
1 polymer ?
#
loop_
_entity_poly.entity_id
_entity_poly.type
_entity_poly.pdbx_seq_one_letter_code
_entity_poly.pdbx_strand_id
1 'polypeptide(L)'
;MKGSAKLFIASLIVFAASAGFFAGSVCMKPCPKGPMAMEGFQPGMMPPPPGFDGKNPPPEMKGPMGQHGPKGHRGPHGPNGPDREMMDSLLQVTADQKVALEKNRTEAEETLKTLRKNKFEAEKALGEALNTEDIKAIETAKANVLSADKALLDHRINSIAALNKILTKEQREKFRAFHKEAMKKFKDHKGHGPKPGTGPDMGPKFEGEPRE
;
A
#
# COMPACT_ATOMS: atom_id res chain seq x y z
N MET A 1 23.98 -3.73 45.82
CA MET A 1 22.54 -4.10 45.77
C MET A 1 21.58 -2.97 45.37
N LYS A 2 22.01 -1.71 45.12
CA LYS A 2 21.10 -0.60 44.74
C LYS A 2 20.72 -0.53 43.24
N GLY A 3 21.30 -1.39 42.39
CA GLY A 3 21.08 -1.40 40.94
C GLY A 3 19.93 -2.30 40.47
N SER A 4 19.65 -3.41 41.17
CA SER A 4 18.63 -4.38 40.72
C SER A 4 17.21 -3.88 40.91
N ALA A 5 16.95 -3.09 41.95
CA ALA A 5 15.62 -2.53 42.22
C ALA A 5 15.14 -1.59 41.09
N LYS A 6 16.05 -0.83 40.46
CA LYS A 6 15.71 0.08 39.36
C LYS A 6 15.33 -0.66 38.08
N LEU A 7 16.01 -1.78 37.79
CA LEU A 7 15.70 -2.63 36.64
C LEU A 7 14.39 -3.40 36.84
N PHE A 8 14.10 -3.82 38.07
CA PHE A 8 12.86 -4.50 38.39
C PHE A 8 11.63 -3.58 38.20
N ILE A 9 11.71 -2.34 38.70
CA ILE A 9 10.63 -1.35 38.56
C ILE A 9 10.41 -0.97 37.08
N ALA A 10 11.48 -0.82 36.29
CA ALA A 10 11.35 -0.55 34.85
C ALA A 10 10.63 -1.68 34.10
N SER A 11 10.90 -2.94 34.46
CA SER A 11 10.24 -4.10 33.84
C SER A 11 8.73 -4.16 34.15
N LEU A 12 8.31 -3.78 35.37
CA LEU A 12 6.91 -3.74 35.77
C LEU A 12 6.11 -2.68 34.99
N ILE A 13 6.71 -1.53 34.68
CA ILE A 13 6.06 -0.46 33.90
C ILE A 13 5.84 -0.91 32.45
N VAL A 14 6.84 -1.55 31.84
CA VAL A 14 6.72 -2.10 30.47
C VAL A 14 5.66 -3.22 30.43
N PHE A 15 5.63 -4.08 31.43
CA PHE A 15 4.63 -5.13 31.53
C PHE A 15 3.20 -4.56 31.66
N ALA A 16 2.99 -3.58 32.54
CA ALA A 16 1.68 -2.92 32.71
C ALA A 16 1.21 -2.20 31.43
N ALA A 17 2.11 -1.53 30.71
CA ALA A 17 1.78 -0.89 29.44
C ALA A 17 1.38 -1.90 28.35
N SER A 18 2.02 -3.07 28.32
CA SER A 18 1.68 -4.13 27.35
C SER A 18 0.34 -4.81 27.68
N ALA A 19 0.02 -5.04 28.95
CA ALA A 19 -1.26 -5.62 29.36
C ALA A 19 -2.47 -4.71 29.03
N GLY A 20 -2.30 -3.38 29.17
CA GLY A 20 -3.34 -2.41 28.78
C GLY A 20 -3.64 -2.38 27.28
N PHE A 21 -2.65 -2.67 26.43
CA PHE A 21 -2.82 -2.72 24.97
C PHE A 21 -3.67 -3.92 24.53
N PHE A 22 -3.56 -5.07 25.21
CA PHE A 22 -4.37 -6.26 24.90
C PHE A 22 -5.79 -6.20 25.45
N ALA A 23 -6.01 -5.59 26.63
CA ALA A 23 -7.35 -5.41 27.19
C ALA A 23 -8.22 -4.44 26.36
N GLY A 24 -7.62 -3.51 25.60
CA GLY A 24 -8.33 -2.58 24.72
C GLY A 24 -8.76 -3.14 23.36
N SER A 25 -8.24 -4.30 22.94
CA SER A 25 -8.44 -4.83 21.57
C SER A 25 -9.59 -5.84 21.44
N VAL A 26 -10.29 -6.19 22.54
CA VAL A 26 -11.36 -7.21 22.54
C VAL A 26 -12.78 -6.66 22.38
N CYS A 27 -12.95 -5.34 22.15
CA CYS A 27 -14.26 -4.72 21.93
C CYS A 27 -14.59 -4.49 20.44
N MET A 28 -14.20 -5.43 19.57
CA MET A 28 -14.70 -5.47 18.20
C MET A 28 -16.06 -6.19 18.21
N LYS A 29 -17.14 -5.43 18.18
CA LYS A 29 -18.50 -5.92 17.94
C LYS A 29 -18.50 -6.83 16.69
N PRO A 30 -19.13 -8.02 16.74
CA PRO A 30 -19.28 -8.85 15.55
C PRO A 30 -20.13 -8.10 14.52
N CYS A 31 -19.55 -7.75 13.37
CA CYS A 31 -20.33 -7.31 12.23
C CYS A 31 -21.31 -8.42 11.83
N PRO A 32 -22.60 -8.12 11.63
CA PRO A 32 -23.56 -9.11 11.17
C PRO A 32 -23.13 -9.60 9.79
N LYS A 33 -22.84 -10.90 9.70
CA LYS A 33 -22.68 -11.60 8.42
C LYS A 33 -24.02 -11.51 7.70
N GLY A 34 -24.07 -10.72 6.63
CA GLY A 34 -25.18 -10.79 5.68
C GLY A 34 -25.21 -12.18 5.03
N PRO A 35 -26.39 -12.71 4.66
CA PRO A 35 -26.51 -14.01 4.03
C PRO A 35 -25.94 -13.93 2.60
N MET A 36 -24.77 -14.51 2.39
CA MET A 36 -24.31 -14.88 1.05
C MET A 36 -25.11 -16.12 0.66
N ALA A 37 -26.21 -15.91 -0.07
CA ALA A 37 -26.92 -16.98 -0.76
C ALA A 37 -25.99 -17.55 -1.84
N MET A 38 -25.28 -18.64 -1.50
CA MET A 38 -24.77 -19.57 -2.51
C MET A 38 -25.84 -20.64 -2.71
N GLU A 39 -26.87 -20.31 -3.48
CA GLU A 39 -27.74 -21.32 -4.09
C GLU A 39 -27.26 -21.59 -5.52
N GLY A 40 -26.81 -22.83 -5.75
CA GLY A 40 -26.99 -23.49 -7.03
C GLY A 40 -26.01 -23.18 -8.15
N PHE A 41 -24.72 -23.51 -7.98
CA PHE A 41 -23.90 -23.91 -9.14
C PHE A 41 -23.92 -25.44 -9.22
N GLN A 42 -24.89 -25.97 -9.95
CA GLN A 42 -24.85 -27.34 -10.46
C GLN A 42 -23.74 -27.43 -11.52
N PRO A 43 -22.77 -28.35 -11.40
CA PRO A 43 -21.84 -28.63 -12.48
C PRO A 43 -22.54 -29.58 -13.45
N GLY A 44 -22.85 -29.16 -14.68
CA GLY A 44 -23.18 -30.17 -15.68
C GLY A 44 -23.93 -29.82 -16.95
N MET A 45 -24.33 -28.59 -17.27
CA MET A 45 -25.01 -28.34 -18.56
C MET A 45 -24.71 -26.95 -19.13
N MET A 46 -23.51 -26.74 -19.67
CA MET A 46 -23.35 -25.81 -20.79
C MET A 46 -23.08 -26.64 -22.05
N PRO A 47 -23.95 -26.60 -23.07
CA PRO A 47 -23.60 -27.17 -24.36
C PRO A 47 -22.40 -26.41 -24.93
N PRO A 48 -21.47 -27.10 -25.62
CA PRO A 48 -20.33 -26.45 -26.24
C PRO A 48 -20.80 -25.38 -27.23
N PRO A 49 -20.07 -24.27 -27.37
CA PRO A 49 -20.40 -23.24 -28.33
C PRO A 49 -20.44 -23.82 -29.75
N PRO A 50 -21.41 -23.41 -30.59
CA PRO A 50 -21.50 -23.86 -31.97
C PRO A 50 -20.19 -23.58 -32.71
N GLY A 51 -19.56 -24.62 -33.29
CA GLY A 51 -18.36 -24.51 -34.13
C GLY A 51 -17.05 -25.07 -33.55
N PHE A 52 -17.09 -25.91 -32.50
CA PHE A 52 -15.89 -26.57 -31.98
C PHE A 52 -15.74 -27.99 -32.55
N ASP A 53 -15.22 -28.10 -33.77
CA ASP A 53 -15.22 -29.35 -34.55
C ASP A 53 -14.06 -30.32 -34.21
N GLY A 54 -13.32 -30.08 -33.13
CA GLY A 54 -12.30 -30.98 -32.58
C GLY A 54 -11.13 -31.36 -33.50
N LYS A 55 -11.02 -30.78 -34.70
CA LYS A 55 -10.09 -31.24 -35.75
C LYS A 55 -8.89 -30.34 -36.02
N ASN A 56 -8.75 -29.19 -35.35
CA ASN A 56 -7.56 -28.36 -35.47
C ASN A 56 -7.09 -27.89 -34.09
N PRO A 57 -5.78 -27.99 -33.76
CA PRO A 57 -5.25 -27.30 -32.59
C PRO A 57 -5.52 -25.79 -32.79
N PRO A 58 -5.99 -25.09 -31.75
CA PRO A 58 -6.20 -23.65 -31.86
C PRO A 58 -4.88 -22.99 -32.25
N PRO A 59 -4.88 -22.03 -33.19
CA PRO A 59 -3.69 -21.25 -33.48
C PRO A 59 -3.19 -20.66 -32.17
N GLU A 60 -1.86 -20.65 -31.95
CA GLU A 60 -1.21 -20.04 -30.79
C GLU A 60 -1.80 -18.65 -30.54
N MET A 61 -2.77 -18.58 -29.64
CA MET A 61 -3.28 -17.33 -29.15
C MET A 61 -2.14 -16.80 -28.29
N LYS A 62 -1.33 -15.92 -28.88
CA LYS A 62 -0.65 -14.87 -28.12
C LYS A 62 -1.75 -14.22 -27.30
N GLY A 63 -1.86 -14.63 -26.04
CA GLY A 63 -2.80 -14.05 -25.11
C GLY A 63 -2.65 -12.54 -25.20
N PRO A 64 -3.76 -11.79 -25.18
CA PRO A 64 -3.69 -10.33 -25.23
C PRO A 64 -2.67 -9.90 -24.18
N MET A 65 -1.65 -9.12 -24.60
CA MET A 65 -0.73 -8.47 -23.69
C MET A 65 -1.56 -7.97 -22.52
N GLY A 66 -1.31 -8.52 -21.32
CA GLY A 66 -2.09 -8.20 -20.13
C GLY A 66 -2.27 -6.70 -20.11
N GLN A 67 -3.53 -6.26 -20.14
CA GLN A 67 -3.88 -4.85 -19.99
C GLN A 67 -2.99 -4.32 -18.87
N HIS A 68 -2.24 -3.25 -19.18
CA HIS A 68 -1.45 -2.54 -18.17
C HIS A 68 -2.29 -2.48 -16.91
N GLY A 69 -1.81 -3.15 -15.84
CA GLY A 69 -2.53 -3.20 -14.58
C GLY A 69 -3.00 -1.80 -14.21
N PRO A 70 -4.19 -1.65 -13.61
CA PRO A 70 -4.82 -0.37 -13.39
C PRO A 70 -3.76 0.58 -12.85
N LYS A 71 -3.44 1.63 -13.63
CA LYS A 71 -2.48 2.67 -13.25
C LYS A 71 -2.87 3.08 -11.85
N GLY A 72 -2.14 2.57 -10.84
CA GLY A 72 -2.55 2.66 -9.45
C GLY A 72 -2.86 4.12 -9.17
N HIS A 73 -4.07 4.39 -8.69
CA HIS A 73 -4.54 5.75 -8.43
C HIS A 73 -3.44 6.49 -7.68
N ARG A 74 -2.75 7.36 -8.41
CA ARG A 74 -1.67 8.18 -7.88
C ARG A 74 -2.28 8.90 -6.69
N GLY A 75 -1.60 8.85 -5.55
CA GLY A 75 -2.04 9.55 -4.36
C GLY A 75 -2.32 11.04 -4.65
N PRO A 76 -2.91 11.77 -3.70
CA PRO A 76 -3.22 13.19 -3.84
C PRO A 76 -2.00 14.06 -4.22
N HIS A 77 -0.81 13.55 -3.96
CA HIS A 77 0.41 14.04 -4.57
C HIS A 77 0.81 13.01 -5.62
N GLY A 78 0.81 13.42 -6.89
CA GLY A 78 1.23 12.59 -8.00
C GLY A 78 2.69 12.09 -7.86
N PRO A 79 3.31 11.59 -8.94
CA PRO A 79 4.72 11.18 -8.89
C PRO A 79 5.66 12.29 -8.36
N ASN A 80 5.23 13.54 -8.47
CA ASN A 80 5.92 14.70 -7.95
C ASN A 80 5.13 15.17 -6.72
N GLY A 81 5.79 15.18 -5.56
CA GLY A 81 5.22 15.67 -4.30
C GLY A 81 4.79 17.15 -4.36
N PRO A 82 4.58 17.81 -3.21
CA PRO A 82 4.48 19.27 -3.20
C PRO A 82 5.69 19.88 -3.90
N ASP A 83 5.45 20.96 -4.64
CA ASP A 83 6.49 21.62 -5.42
C ASP A 83 7.66 22.08 -4.52
N ARG A 84 8.88 21.94 -5.02
CA ARG A 84 10.10 22.17 -4.25
C ARG A 84 10.25 23.65 -3.90
N GLU A 85 9.99 24.54 -4.86
CA GLU A 85 10.09 25.98 -4.66
C GLU A 85 9.04 26.47 -3.67
N MET A 86 7.82 25.91 -3.77
CA MET A 86 6.76 26.17 -2.80
C MET A 86 7.19 25.77 -1.38
N MET A 87 7.81 24.60 -1.19
CA MET A 87 8.29 24.15 0.12
C MET A 87 9.45 24.99 0.65
N ASP A 88 10.39 25.37 -0.22
CA ASP A 88 11.52 26.22 0.15
C ASP A 88 11.05 27.59 0.66
N SER A 89 10.07 28.18 -0.04
CA SER A 89 9.43 29.45 0.34
C SER A 89 8.66 29.35 1.66
N LEU A 90 7.82 28.32 1.80
CA LEU A 90 7.01 28.07 3.00
C LEU A 90 7.88 27.93 4.26
N LEU A 91 9.01 27.23 4.13
CA LEU A 91 9.93 26.99 5.24
C LEU A 91 11.00 28.08 5.38
N GLN A 92 11.06 29.05 4.47
CA GLN A 92 12.09 30.08 4.44
C GLN A 92 13.50 29.45 4.54
N VAL A 93 13.74 28.47 3.67
CA VAL A 93 14.98 27.68 3.66
C VAL A 93 16.15 28.58 3.23
N THR A 94 17.24 28.56 4.00
CA THR A 94 18.47 29.28 3.64
C THR A 94 19.20 28.59 2.47
N ALA A 95 20.12 29.30 1.81
CA ALA A 95 20.89 28.72 0.69
C ALA A 95 21.66 27.45 1.12
N ASP A 96 22.31 27.47 2.28
CA ASP A 96 23.06 26.31 2.81
C ASP A 96 22.15 25.13 3.13
N GLN A 97 20.99 25.39 3.74
CA GLN A 97 19.99 24.34 3.99
C GLN A 97 19.45 23.76 2.69
N LYS A 98 19.25 24.59 1.65
CA LYS A 98 18.78 24.13 0.34
C LYS A 98 19.76 23.15 -0.31
N VAL A 99 21.06 23.46 -0.27
CA VAL A 99 22.11 22.56 -0.76
C VAL A 99 22.12 21.24 0.03
N ALA A 100 22.01 21.30 1.36
CA ALA A 100 21.96 20.11 2.20
C ALA A 100 20.70 19.25 1.96
N LEU A 101 19.54 19.89 1.78
CA LEU A 101 18.28 19.22 1.46
C LEU A 101 18.35 18.53 0.10
N GLU A 102 18.90 19.18 -0.92
CA GLU A 102 19.00 18.60 -2.25
C GLU A 102 19.92 17.38 -2.27
N LYS A 103 21.10 17.48 -1.64
CA LYS A 103 22.00 16.34 -1.47
C LYS A 103 21.30 15.16 -0.77
N ASN A 104 20.63 15.43 0.35
CA ASN A 104 19.90 14.40 1.09
C ASN A 104 18.76 13.78 0.27
N ARG A 105 18.09 14.56 -0.59
CA ARG A 105 17.03 14.06 -1.49
C ARG A 105 17.60 13.10 -2.53
N THR A 106 18.69 13.46 -3.21
CA THR A 106 19.32 12.60 -4.22
C THR A 106 19.78 11.28 -3.60
N GLU A 107 20.49 11.31 -2.47
CA GLU A 107 20.94 10.10 -1.78
C GLU A 107 19.76 9.23 -1.31
N ALA A 108 18.69 9.86 -0.79
CA ALA A 108 17.49 9.15 -0.38
C ALA A 108 16.75 8.51 -1.55
N GLU A 109 16.66 9.19 -2.69
CA GLU A 109 16.00 8.70 -3.90
C GLU A 109 16.71 7.48 -4.51
N GLU A 110 18.04 7.53 -4.60
CA GLU A 110 18.85 6.40 -5.08
C GLU A 110 18.69 5.17 -4.17
N THR A 111 18.74 5.39 -2.86
CA THR A 111 18.52 4.34 -1.86
C THR A 111 17.10 3.76 -1.98
N LEU A 112 16.09 4.61 -2.09
CA LEU A 112 14.70 4.20 -2.19
C LEU A 112 14.41 3.41 -3.47
N LYS A 113 15.02 3.78 -4.59
CA LYS A 113 14.93 3.03 -5.85
C LYS A 113 15.42 1.60 -5.68
N THR A 114 16.56 1.43 -5.00
CA THR A 114 17.13 0.11 -4.71
C THR A 114 16.23 -0.70 -3.77
N LEU A 115 15.76 -0.09 -2.68
CA LEU A 115 14.86 -0.76 -1.73
C LEU A 115 13.53 -1.20 -2.37
N ARG A 116 12.96 -0.38 -3.25
CA ARG A 116 11.74 -0.73 -4.00
C ARG A 116 11.96 -1.90 -4.95
N LYS A 117 13.11 -1.93 -5.64
CA LYS A 117 13.50 -3.07 -6.48
C LYS A 117 13.62 -4.35 -5.66
N ASN A 118 14.31 -4.30 -4.52
CA ASN A 118 14.48 -5.46 -3.64
C ASN A 118 13.14 -5.97 -3.10
N LYS A 119 12.23 -5.06 -2.72
CA LYS A 119 10.88 -5.44 -2.31
C LYS A 119 10.12 -6.13 -3.44
N PHE A 120 10.16 -5.58 -4.65
CA PHE A 120 9.51 -6.18 -5.80
C PHE A 120 10.05 -7.59 -6.11
N GLU A 121 11.37 -7.78 -6.04
CA GLU A 121 12.00 -9.09 -6.23
C GLU A 121 11.59 -10.08 -5.13
N ALA A 122 11.50 -9.64 -3.87
CA ALA A 122 11.01 -10.48 -2.77
C ALA A 122 9.53 -10.87 -2.94
N GLU A 123 8.68 -9.95 -3.38
CA GLU A 123 7.26 -10.23 -3.68
C GLU A 123 7.11 -11.18 -4.85
N LYS A 124 7.93 -11.03 -5.90
CA LYS A 124 7.98 -11.97 -7.03
C LYS A 124 8.36 -13.37 -6.56
N ALA A 125 9.41 -13.48 -5.74
CA ALA A 125 9.86 -14.76 -5.19
C ALA A 125 8.79 -15.41 -4.29
N LEU A 126 8.03 -14.62 -3.53
CA LEU A 126 6.88 -15.12 -2.78
C LEU A 126 5.78 -15.66 -3.70
N GLY A 127 5.46 -14.94 -4.78
CA GLY A 127 4.52 -15.39 -5.80
C GLY A 127 4.95 -16.72 -6.45
N GLU A 128 6.23 -16.89 -6.74
CA GLU A 128 6.80 -18.13 -7.27
C GLU A 128 6.74 -19.27 -6.24
N ALA A 129 7.10 -19.01 -4.98
CA ALA A 129 7.05 -20.01 -3.91
C ALA A 129 5.63 -20.53 -3.64
N LEU A 130 4.62 -19.66 -3.74
CA LEU A 130 3.21 -20.04 -3.61
C LEU A 130 2.76 -21.05 -4.67
N ASN A 131 3.42 -21.11 -5.84
CA ASN A 131 3.10 -22.09 -6.88
C ASN A 131 3.71 -23.48 -6.62
N THR A 132 4.61 -23.60 -5.64
CA THR A 132 5.34 -24.86 -5.36
C THR A 132 4.72 -25.70 -4.24
N GLU A 133 3.75 -25.16 -3.50
CA GLU A 133 3.16 -25.75 -2.29
C GLU A 133 4.18 -26.13 -1.18
N ASP A 134 5.45 -25.75 -1.32
CA ASP A 134 6.48 -25.96 -0.30
C ASP A 134 6.37 -24.90 0.80
N ILE A 135 5.85 -25.33 1.96
CA ILE A 135 5.65 -24.48 3.14
C ILE A 135 6.96 -23.80 3.57
N LYS A 136 8.11 -24.49 3.51
CA LYS A 136 9.40 -23.91 3.94
C LYS A 136 9.86 -22.83 2.97
N ALA A 137 9.67 -23.04 1.68
CA ALA A 137 9.95 -22.03 0.66
C ALA A 137 9.07 -20.79 0.83
N ILE A 138 7.76 -20.99 1.10
CA ILE A 138 6.80 -19.91 1.35
C ILE A 138 7.18 -19.11 2.61
N GLU A 139 7.52 -19.78 3.71
CA GLU A 139 7.94 -19.12 4.96
C GLU A 139 9.22 -18.28 4.75
N THR A 140 10.18 -18.81 4.00
CA THR A 140 11.43 -18.10 3.67
C THR A 140 11.14 -16.87 2.80
N ALA A 141 10.33 -17.01 1.75
CA ALA A 141 9.97 -15.90 0.87
C ALA A 141 9.17 -14.81 1.63
N LYS A 142 8.27 -15.21 2.53
CA LYS A 142 7.55 -14.29 3.42
C LYS A 142 8.51 -13.52 4.33
N ALA A 143 9.50 -14.18 4.92
CA ALA A 143 10.50 -13.51 5.73
C ALA A 143 11.29 -12.46 4.93
N ASN A 144 11.61 -12.75 3.66
CA ASN A 144 12.28 -11.80 2.78
C ASN A 144 11.42 -10.56 2.47
N VAL A 145 10.11 -10.73 2.21
CA VAL A 145 9.19 -9.60 2.02
C VAL A 145 9.13 -8.73 3.27
N LEU A 146 8.98 -9.34 4.45
CA LEU A 146 8.96 -8.60 5.72
C LEU A 146 10.26 -7.85 6.00
N SER A 147 11.41 -8.44 5.65
CA SER A 147 12.72 -7.79 5.74
C SER A 147 12.81 -6.57 4.82
N ALA A 148 12.34 -6.70 3.57
CA ALA A 148 12.32 -5.60 2.61
C ALA A 148 11.38 -4.46 3.04
N ASP A 149 10.21 -4.79 3.60
CA ASP A 149 9.28 -3.81 4.16
C ASP A 149 9.88 -3.07 5.36
N LYS A 150 10.55 -3.81 6.25
CA LYS A 150 11.28 -3.21 7.38
C LYS A 150 12.34 -2.23 6.87
N ALA A 151 13.13 -2.61 5.88
CA ALA A 151 14.16 -1.75 5.31
C ALA A 151 13.58 -0.44 4.71
N LEU A 152 12.41 -0.51 4.07
CA LEU A 152 11.71 0.70 3.58
C LEU A 152 11.24 1.61 4.73
N LEU A 153 10.72 1.02 5.81
CA LEU A 153 10.32 1.78 7.00
C LEU A 153 11.51 2.44 7.68
N ASP A 154 12.60 1.69 7.88
CA ASP A 154 13.85 2.18 8.46
C ASP A 154 14.41 3.33 7.62
N HIS A 155 14.43 3.18 6.30
CA HIS A 155 14.83 4.26 5.39
C HIS A 155 13.95 5.50 5.55
N ARG A 156 12.63 5.36 5.65
CA ARG A 156 11.72 6.50 5.88
C ARG A 156 12.00 7.20 7.21
N ILE A 157 12.23 6.45 8.27
CA ILE A 157 12.58 6.99 9.59
C ILE A 157 13.90 7.78 9.51
N ASN A 158 14.91 7.19 8.87
CA ASN A 158 16.23 7.80 8.70
C ASN A 158 16.17 9.07 7.85
N SER A 159 15.39 9.06 6.76
CA SER A 159 15.19 10.24 5.91
C SER A 159 14.52 11.38 6.68
N ILE A 160 13.53 11.11 7.53
CA ILE A 160 12.93 12.13 8.41
C ILE A 160 13.93 12.63 9.46
N ALA A 161 14.72 11.73 10.05
CA ALA A 161 15.75 12.10 11.01
C ALA A 161 16.84 13.00 10.37
N ALA A 162 17.23 12.73 9.12
CA ALA A 162 18.16 13.55 8.37
C ALA A 162 17.58 14.95 8.08
N LEU A 163 16.33 15.03 7.61
CA LEU A 163 15.64 16.32 7.45
C LEU A 163 15.58 17.12 8.75
N ASN A 164 15.35 16.43 9.88
CA ASN A 164 15.29 17.08 11.18
C ASN A 164 16.62 17.66 11.67
N LYS A 165 17.75 17.20 11.12
CA LYS A 165 19.08 17.77 11.39
C LYS A 165 19.36 19.03 10.55
N ILE A 166 18.74 19.13 9.37
CA ILE A 166 18.92 20.26 8.44
C ILE A 166 18.00 21.43 8.82
N LEU A 167 16.75 21.12 9.18
CA LEU A 167 15.73 22.12 9.49
C LEU A 167 15.75 22.57 10.95
N THR A 168 15.49 23.86 11.19
CA THR A 168 15.32 24.38 12.55
C THR A 168 14.05 23.84 13.20
N LYS A 169 13.90 24.03 14.52
CA LYS A 169 12.68 23.60 15.23
C LYS A 169 11.42 24.27 14.68
N GLU A 170 11.48 25.57 14.42
CA GLU A 170 10.37 26.36 13.88
C GLU A 170 9.98 25.91 12.47
N GLN A 171 10.97 25.66 11.60
CA GLN A 171 10.73 25.14 10.26
C GLN A 171 10.05 23.76 10.31
N ARG A 172 10.46 22.87 11.21
CA ARG A 172 9.83 21.57 11.40
C ARG A 172 8.39 21.67 11.88
N GLU A 173 8.06 22.66 12.69
CA GLU A 173 6.68 22.91 13.13
C GLU A 173 5.81 23.41 11.97
N LYS A 174 6.30 24.35 11.16
CA LYS A 174 5.64 24.79 9.91
C LYS A 174 5.42 23.61 8.95
N PHE A 175 6.44 22.78 8.76
CA PHE A 175 6.37 21.59 7.91
C PHE A 175 5.29 20.59 8.39
N ARG A 176 5.22 20.33 9.71
CA ARG A 176 4.20 19.46 10.30
C ARG A 176 2.79 20.03 10.18
N ALA A 177 2.63 21.34 10.38
CA ALA A 177 1.35 22.03 10.23
C ALA A 177 0.84 21.92 8.78
N PHE A 178 1.71 22.19 7.80
CA PHE A 178 1.41 22.02 6.39
C PHE A 178 0.96 20.59 6.05
N HIS A 179 1.69 19.57 6.51
CA HIS A 179 1.30 18.17 6.30
C HIS A 179 -0.04 17.81 6.94
N LYS A 180 -0.33 18.33 8.15
CA LYS A 180 -1.61 18.10 8.82
C LYS A 180 -2.77 18.72 8.06
N GLU A 181 -2.59 19.94 7.54
CA GLU A 181 -3.59 20.63 6.73
C GLU A 181 -3.81 19.93 5.39
N ALA A 182 -2.75 19.54 4.68
CA ALA A 182 -2.84 18.80 3.43
C ALA A 182 -3.57 17.47 3.62
N MET A 183 -3.28 16.72 4.70
CA MET A 183 -3.97 15.49 5.03
C MET A 183 -5.45 15.70 5.39
N LYS A 184 -5.78 16.84 6.03
CA LYS A 184 -7.18 17.21 6.30
C LYS A 184 -7.94 17.47 4.99
N LYS A 185 -7.41 18.34 4.11
CA LYS A 185 -7.98 18.62 2.79
C LYS A 185 -8.19 17.35 1.98
N PHE A 186 -7.21 16.45 2.00
CA PHE A 186 -7.35 15.16 1.31
C PHE A 186 -8.50 14.29 1.84
N LYS A 187 -8.66 14.22 3.17
CA LYS A 187 -9.79 13.50 3.79
C LYS A 187 -11.12 14.12 3.39
N ASP A 188 -11.19 15.46 3.41
CA ASP A 188 -12.40 16.21 3.06
C ASP A 188 -12.79 15.97 1.59
N HIS A 189 -11.81 15.94 0.67
CA HIS A 189 -12.06 15.63 -0.75
C HIS A 189 -12.41 14.16 -1.00
N LYS A 190 -11.90 13.21 -0.20
CA LYS A 190 -12.28 11.79 -0.31
C LYS A 190 -13.72 11.50 0.11
N GLY A 191 -14.36 12.41 0.85
CA GLY A 191 -15.78 12.33 1.18
C GLY A 191 -16.71 12.53 -0.04
N HIS A 192 -16.20 13.07 -1.14
CA HIS A 192 -16.91 13.22 -2.41
C HIS A 192 -16.39 12.22 -3.45
N GLY A 193 -16.46 10.93 -3.12
CA GLY A 193 -16.31 9.88 -4.14
C GLY A 193 -17.27 10.12 -5.32
N PRO A 194 -16.97 9.59 -6.52
CA PRO A 194 -17.92 9.66 -7.63
C PRO A 194 -19.27 9.15 -7.13
N LYS A 195 -20.34 9.94 -7.36
CA LYS A 195 -21.70 9.51 -7.02
C LYS A 195 -21.91 8.11 -7.60
N PRO A 196 -22.41 7.13 -6.82
CA PRO A 196 -22.76 5.84 -7.39
C PRO A 196 -23.79 6.10 -8.50
N GLY A 197 -23.39 5.87 -9.76
CA GLY A 197 -24.27 6.02 -10.93
C GLY A 197 -23.81 6.96 -12.05
N THR A 198 -22.65 7.61 -12.00
CA THR A 198 -22.14 8.44 -13.14
C THR A 198 -20.94 7.82 -13.87
N GLY A 199 -20.84 6.49 -13.88
CA GLY A 199 -20.02 5.80 -14.88
C GLY A 199 -20.76 5.80 -16.21
N PRO A 200 -20.06 5.88 -17.37
CA PRO A 200 -20.70 5.64 -18.66
C PRO A 200 -21.36 4.25 -18.64
N ASP A 201 -22.63 4.20 -19.03
CA ASP A 201 -23.43 3.00 -19.19
C ASP A 201 -22.78 2.09 -20.25
N MET A 202 -21.90 1.20 -19.80
CA MET A 202 -21.19 0.25 -20.66
C MET A 202 -21.96 -1.07 -20.66
N GLY A 203 -23.09 -1.09 -21.36
CA GLY A 203 -23.82 -2.33 -21.62
C GLY A 203 -25.01 -2.15 -22.55
N PRO A 204 -25.06 -2.81 -23.72
CA PRO A 204 -26.28 -2.85 -24.52
C PRO A 204 -27.36 -3.62 -23.77
N LYS A 205 -28.55 -3.01 -23.63
CA LYS A 205 -29.76 -3.71 -23.20
C LYS A 205 -30.06 -4.79 -24.24
N PHE A 206 -29.84 -6.05 -23.88
CA PHE A 206 -30.35 -7.17 -24.65
C PHE A 206 -31.87 -7.19 -24.47
N GLU A 207 -32.58 -6.58 -25.42
CA GLU A 207 -34.01 -6.79 -25.60
C GLU A 207 -34.18 -8.20 -26.18
N GLY A 208 -34.55 -9.15 -25.31
CA GLY A 208 -34.98 -10.47 -25.75
C GLY A 208 -36.39 -10.35 -26.34
N GLU A 209 -36.52 -10.56 -27.64
CA GLU A 209 -37.82 -10.78 -28.28
C GLU A 209 -38.50 -12.04 -27.71
N PRO A 210 -39.84 -12.03 -27.54
CA PRO A 210 -40.58 -13.20 -27.14
C PRO A 210 -40.70 -14.15 -28.34
N ARG A 211 -40.30 -15.42 -28.18
CA ARG A 211 -40.66 -16.47 -29.13
C ARG A 211 -42.06 -16.98 -28.82
N GLU A 212 -42.92 -16.95 -29.84
CA GLU A 212 -44.18 -17.70 -29.94
C GLU A 212 -43.94 -19.22 -30.00
#